data_AF-A0A162W0A8-F1
#
_entry.id   AF-A0A162W0A8-F1
#
_cell.length_a   1.000
_cell.length_b   1.000
_cell.length_c   1.000
_cell.angle_alpha   90.00
_cell.angle_beta   90.00
_cell.angle_gamma   90.00
#
_symmetry.space_group_name_H-M   'P 1'
#
loop_
_entity.id
_entity.type
_entity.pdbx_description
1 polymer ?
#
loop_
_entity_poly.entity_id
_entity_poly.type
_entity_poly.pdbx_seq_one_letter_code
_entity_poly.pdbx_strand_id
1 'polypeptide(L)' 'MKLVAEVMSAGQLASPKAPVGATVEPTLHGRLGAVEDMAGAVAFLCSDAFRSITGVGLLVDGGMDL' A
#
# COMPACT_ATOMS: atom_id res chain seq x y z
N MET A 1 7.55 -5.47 15.94
CA MET A 1 7.64 -4.14 16.58
C MET A 1 8.24 -3.07 15.67
N LYS A 2 9.28 -3.37 14.86
CA LYS A 2 9.88 -2.41 13.92
C LYS A 2 8.89 -1.84 12.88
N LEU A 3 8.11 -2.71 12.23
CA LEU A 3 7.09 -2.28 11.24
C LEU A 3 6.05 -1.32 11.82
N VAL A 4 5.55 -1.61 13.02
CA VAL A 4 4.57 -0.75 13.72
C VAL A 4 5.18 0.63 14.00
N ALA A 5 6.44 0.68 14.45
CA ALA A 5 7.13 1.95 14.68
C ALA A 5 7.37 2.74 13.38
N GLU A 6 7.67 2.06 12.28
CA GLU A 6 7.87 2.69 10.96
C GLU A 6 6.57 3.30 10.42
N VAL A 7 5.45 2.57 10.46
CA VAL A 7 4.15 3.11 10.01
C VAL A 7 3.61 4.22 10.93
N MET A 8 3.93 4.16 12.23
CA MET A 8 3.65 5.26 13.17
C MET A 8 4.46 6.51 12.81
N SER A 9 5.76 6.36 12.50
CA SER A 9 6.64 7.47 12.11
C SER A 9 6.23 8.10 10.77
N ALA A 10 5.64 7.31 9.88
CA ALA A 10 5.08 7.78 8.61
C ALA A 10 3.69 8.43 8.76
N GLY A 11 3.12 8.49 9.98
CA GLY A 11 1.80 9.06 10.24
C GLY A 11 0.63 8.18 9.77
N GLN A 12 0.89 6.95 9.35
CA GLN A 12 -0.10 6.03 8.77
C GLN A 12 -0.96 5.32 9.83
N LEU A 13 -0.58 5.43 11.10
CA LEU A 13 -1.31 4.84 12.21
C LEU A 13 -1.41 5.87 13.33
N ALA A 14 -2.55 5.99 14.00
CA ALA A 14 -2.74 6.92 15.11
C ALA A 14 -2.22 6.36 16.46
N SER A 15 -2.20 5.03 16.61
CA SER A 15 -1.61 4.36 17.79
C SER A 15 -1.21 2.93 17.46
N PRO A 16 -0.30 2.30 18.23
CA PRO A 16 0.14 0.91 17.99
C PRO A 16 -0.99 -0.13 18.14
N LYS A 17 -2.10 0.25 18.77
CA LYS A 17 -3.30 -0.56 18.98
C LYS A 17 -4.47 -0.13 18.11
N ALA A 18 -4.22 0.70 17.08
CA ALA A 18 -5.26 1.11 16.17
C ALA A 18 -5.97 -0.15 15.60
N PRO A 19 -7.32 -0.16 15.57
CA PRO A 19 -8.04 -1.32 15.07
C PRO A 19 -7.73 -1.51 13.58
N VAL A 20 -7.54 -2.77 13.16
CA VAL A 20 -7.41 -3.14 11.74
C VAL A 20 -8.58 -2.60 10.91
N GLY A 21 -9.77 -2.47 11.50
CA GLY A 21 -10.92 -1.84 10.87
C GLY A 21 -10.67 -0.39 10.41
N ALA A 22 -9.90 0.39 11.19
CA ALA A 22 -9.60 1.79 10.85
C ALA A 22 -8.71 1.94 9.60
N THR A 23 -7.97 0.88 9.24
CA THR A 23 -7.18 0.84 7.99
C THR A 23 -7.95 0.25 6.81
N VAL A 24 -8.96 -0.59 7.08
CA VAL A 24 -9.76 -1.25 6.03
C VAL A 24 -10.89 -0.34 5.54
N GLU A 25 -11.51 0.43 6.44
CA GLU A 25 -12.64 1.31 6.14
C GLU A 25 -12.38 2.34 5.02
N PRO A 26 -11.23 3.03 4.96
CA PRO A 26 -10.92 3.93 3.83
C PRO A 26 -10.43 3.19 2.58
N THR A 27 -10.19 1.87 2.64
CA THR A 27 -9.72 1.09 1.48
C THR A 27 -10.91 0.61 0.67
N LEU A 28 -11.11 1.09 -0.56
CA LEU A 28 -12.24 0.69 -1.41
C LEU A 28 -12.29 -0.82 -1.70
N HIS A 29 -11.15 -1.50 -1.72
CA HIS A 29 -11.11 -2.97 -1.82
C HIS A 29 -11.71 -3.70 -0.61
N GLY A 30 -11.97 -3.02 0.51
CA GLY A 30 -12.59 -3.60 1.70
C GLY A 30 -11.73 -4.64 2.42
N ARG A 31 -10.42 -4.68 2.14
CA ARG A 31 -9.45 -5.55 2.80
C ARG A 31 -8.09 -4.88 2.92
N LEU A 32 -7.25 -5.40 3.82
CA LEU A 32 -5.83 -5.07 3.82
C LEU A 32 -5.15 -5.60 2.56
N GLY A 33 -4.14 -4.85 2.11
CA GLY A 33 -3.21 -5.30 1.07
C GLY A 33 -2.42 -6.53 1.52
N ALA A 34 -2.16 -7.43 0.59
CA ALA A 34 -1.32 -8.59 0.75
C ALA A 34 0.04 -8.35 0.07
N VAL A 35 1.06 -9.14 0.43
CA VAL A 35 2.41 -8.99 -0.15
C VAL A 35 2.37 -9.23 -1.66
N GLU A 36 1.48 -10.12 -2.10
CA GLU A 36 1.26 -10.48 -3.48
C GLU A 36 0.74 -9.31 -4.32
N ASP A 37 -0.02 -8.39 -3.74
CA ASP A 37 -0.50 -7.18 -4.43
C ASP A 37 0.69 -6.30 -4.84
N MET A 38 1.66 -6.12 -3.93
CA MET A 38 2.90 -5.37 -4.20
C MET A 38 3.81 -6.12 -5.16
N ALA A 39 3.96 -7.44 -4.99
CA ALA A 39 4.81 -8.26 -5.85
C ALA A 39 4.32 -8.25 -7.30
N GLY A 40 3.00 -8.31 -7.53
CA GLY A 40 2.41 -8.19 -8.86
C GLY A 40 2.69 -6.84 -9.50
N ALA A 41 2.56 -5.74 -8.74
CA ALA A 41 2.88 -4.40 -9.23
C ALA A 41 4.36 -4.24 -9.61
N VAL A 42 5.27 -4.73 -8.77
CA VAL A 42 6.72 -4.71 -9.07
C VAL A 42 7.04 -5.54 -10.29
N ALA A 43 6.47 -6.75 -10.42
CA ALA A 43 6.65 -7.59 -11.59
C ALA A 43 6.18 -6.90 -12.88
N PHE A 44 5.05 -6.19 -12.84
CA PHE A 44 4.58 -5.37 -13.96
C PHE A 44 5.55 -4.24 -14.30
N LEU A 45 6.00 -3.46 -13.31
CA LEU A 45 6.95 -2.35 -13.49
C LEU A 45 8.28 -2.82 -14.08
N CYS A 46 8.74 -4.02 -13.74
CA CYS A 46 9.96 -4.63 -14.27
C CYS A 46 9.78 -5.32 -15.62
N SER A 47 8.57 -5.32 -16.20
CA SER A 47 8.28 -5.99 -17.47
C SER A 47 8.38 -5.07 -18.70
N ASP A 48 8.43 -5.66 -19.89
CA ASP A 48 8.43 -4.94 -21.17
C ASP A 48 7.16 -4.09 -21.41
N ALA A 49 6.08 -4.41 -20.68
CA ALA A 49 4.82 -3.66 -20.76
C ALA A 49 4.97 -2.23 -20.22
N PHE A 50 5.90 -1.99 -19.30
CA PHE A 50 6.12 -0.68 -18.68
C PHE A 50 7.26 0.13 -19.33
N ARG A 51 7.92 -0.38 -20.38
CA ARG A 51 9.20 0.16 -20.92
C ARG A 51 9.24 1.64 -21.33
N SER A 52 8.09 2.27 -21.57
CA SER A 52 8.01 3.68 -21.99
C SER A 52 7.44 4.60 -20.90
N ILE A 53 7.28 4.10 -19.68
CA ILE A 53 6.76 4.84 -18.54
C ILE A 53 7.90 5.03 -17.54
N THR A 54 8.16 6.28 -17.15
CA THR A 54 9.22 6.65 -16.20
C THR A 54 8.82 7.89 -15.41
N GLY A 55 9.34 8.03 -14.19
CA GLY A 55 9.11 9.21 -13.35
C GLY A 55 7.70 9.33 -12.76
N VAL A 56 6.94 8.24 -12.68
CA VAL A 56 5.58 8.21 -12.12
C VAL A 56 5.49 7.25 -10.93
N GLY A 57 4.59 7.54 -9.99
CA GLY A 57 4.21 6.62 -8.92
C GLY A 57 3.04 5.72 -9.36
N LEU A 58 3.09 4.43 -9.01
CA LEU A 58 1.97 3.50 -9.14
C LEU A 58 1.40 3.27 -7.74
N LEU A 59 0.18 3.76 -7.48
CA LEU A 59 -0.51 3.50 -6.22
C LEU A 59 -1.00 2.05 -6.18
N VAL A 60 -0.64 1.35 -5.11
CA VAL A 60 -1.04 -0.04 -4.81
C VAL A 60 -1.58 -0.09 -3.38
N ASP A 61 -2.58 0.75 -3.11
CA ASP A 61 -3.13 1.05 -1.78
C ASP A 61 -4.56 0.52 -1.61
N GLY A 62 -5.13 -0.04 -2.67
CA GLY A 62 -6.51 -0.48 -2.72
C GLY A 62 -7.55 0.62 -2.81
N GLY A 63 -7.16 1.77 -3.36
CA GLY A 63 -8.02 2.93 -3.58
C GLY A 63 -8.21 3.77 -2.33
N MET A 64 -7.19 3.86 -1.48
CA MET A 64 -7.22 4.63 -0.24
C MET A 64 -7.09 6.14 -0.51
N ASP A 65 -6.36 6.52 -1.56
CA ASP A 65 -6.15 7.91 -1.98
C ASP A 65 -7.22 8.42 -2.99
N LEU A 66 -8.35 7.72 -3.15
CA LEU A 66 -9.48 8.09 -4.02
C LEU A 66 -10.68 8.61 -3.23
#